data_AF-A0A8X7NLG3-F1
#
_entry.id   AF-A0A8X7NLG3-F1
#
_cell.length_a   1.000
_cell.length_b   1.000
_cell.length_c   1.000
_cell.angle_alpha   90.00
_cell.angle_beta   90.00
_cell.angle_gamma   90.00
#
_symmetry.space_group_name_H-M   'P 1'
#
loop_
_entity.id
_entity.type
_entity.pdbx_description
1 polymer ?
#
loop_
_entity_poly.entity_id
_entity_poly.type
_entity_poly.pdbx_seq_one_letter_code
_entity_poly.pdbx_strand_id
1 'polypeptide(L)'
;MSHSQITDPDSYSLRDILLLSQLLHTNKIPTLQALESINHNVLESVLHQWKTHVSTQLEHKTIKINTLHQLMELYRKLLDKYKVDNTESLANEVYYLRIDELKNTIETKRNEFTAVLNS
;
A
#
# COMPACT_ATOMS: atom_id res chain seq x y z
N MET A 1 -18.31 0.46 -11.64
CA MET A 1 -16.87 0.16 -11.69
C MET A 1 -16.72 -1.35 -11.70
N SER A 2 -15.94 -1.92 -12.61
CA SER A 2 -15.73 -3.37 -12.67
C SER A 2 -14.90 -3.83 -11.47
N HIS A 3 -15.10 -5.06 -10.99
CA HIS A 3 -14.31 -5.66 -9.92
C HIS A 3 -12.79 -5.53 -10.13
N SER A 4 -12.36 -5.57 -11.40
CA SER A 4 -10.97 -5.39 -11.84
C SER A 4 -10.32 -4.09 -11.37
N GLN A 5 -11.07 -2.98 -11.27
CA GLN A 5 -10.49 -1.67 -10.89
C GLN A 5 -10.27 -1.55 -9.38
N ILE A 6 -11.04 -2.29 -8.56
CA ILE A 6 -10.92 -2.21 -7.10
C ILE A 6 -9.62 -2.87 -6.63
N THR A 7 -9.20 -3.93 -7.32
CA THR A 7 -8.02 -4.74 -6.98
C THR A 7 -6.86 -4.48 -7.94
N ASP A 8 -6.86 -3.34 -8.63
CA ASP A 8 -5.76 -2.92 -9.49
C ASP A 8 -4.60 -2.34 -8.65
N PRO A 9 -3.40 -2.95 -8.67
CA PRO A 9 -2.23 -2.45 -7.94
C PRO A 9 -1.85 -1.00 -8.27
N ASP A 10 -2.12 -0.54 -9.49
CA ASP A 10 -1.75 0.81 -9.93
C ASP A 10 -2.66 1.90 -9.34
N SER A 11 -3.79 1.51 -8.76
CA SER A 11 -4.70 2.43 -8.05
C SER A 11 -4.22 2.78 -6.63
N TYR A 12 -3.19 2.12 -6.11
CA TYR A 12 -2.69 2.28 -4.75
C TYR A 12 -1.30 2.95 -4.75
N SER A 13 -1.09 3.94 -3.89
CA SER A 13 0.22 4.59 -3.79
C SER A 13 1.25 3.68 -3.12
N LEU A 14 2.54 3.97 -3.28
CA LEU A 14 3.60 3.27 -2.55
C LEU A 14 3.38 3.33 -1.03
N ARG A 15 2.85 4.46 -0.53
CA ARG A 15 2.49 4.61 0.88
C ARG A 15 1.36 3.67 1.28
N ASP A 16 0.30 3.58 0.48
CA ASP A 16 -0.84 2.69 0.76
C ASP A 16 -0.40 1.22 0.83
N ILE A 17 0.44 0.81 -0.13
CA ILE A 17 0.95 -0.55 -0.23
C ILE A 17 1.90 -0.87 0.93
N LEU A 18 2.75 0.08 1.32
CA LEU A 18 3.66 -0.09 2.46
C LEU A 18 2.88 -0.26 3.77
N LEU A 19 1.87 0.57 4.00
CA LEU A 19 1.00 0.46 5.17
C LEU A 19 0.26 -0.89 5.19
N LEU A 20 -0.32 -1.31 4.06
CA LEU A 20 -0.96 -2.62 3.98
C LEU A 20 0.02 -3.74 4.35
N SER A 21 1.24 -3.70 3.80
CA SER A 21 2.26 -4.71 4.08
C SER A 21 2.64 -4.75 5.57
N GLN A 22 2.76 -3.59 6.23
CA GLN A 22 2.99 -3.49 7.68
C GLN A 22 1.82 -4.07 8.50
N LEU A 23 0.58 -3.78 8.10
CA LEU A 23 -0.62 -4.32 8.77
C LEU A 23 -0.69 -5.85 8.64
N LEU A 24 -0.41 -6.39 7.45
CA LEU A 24 -0.35 -7.84 7.23
C LEU A 24 0.77 -8.47 8.07
N HIS A 25 1.96 -7.87 8.09
CA HIS A 25 3.10 -8.39 8.85
C HIS A 25 2.84 -8.41 10.36
N THR A 26 2.34 -7.31 10.93
CA THR A 26 2.03 -7.21 12.37
C THR A 26 0.93 -8.16 12.81
N ASN A 27 0.00 -8.51 11.91
CA ASN A 27 -1.02 -9.53 12.15
C ASN A 27 -0.54 -10.96 11.83
N LYS A 28 0.76 -11.17 11.59
CA LYS A 28 1.38 -12.47 11.28
C LYS A 28 0.79 -13.13 10.03
N ILE A 29 0.56 -12.34 8.99
CA ILE A 29 0.09 -12.78 7.68
C ILE A 29 1.26 -12.65 6.68
N PRO A 30 2.20 -13.62 6.63
CA PRO A 30 3.37 -13.53 5.77
C PRO A 30 3.11 -13.88 4.30
N THR A 31 2.07 -14.66 4.01
CA THR A 31 1.82 -15.25 2.68
C THR A 31 0.35 -15.18 2.29
N LEU A 32 0.07 -15.43 1.01
CA LEU A 32 -1.32 -15.50 0.51
C LEU A 32 -2.13 -16.61 1.20
N GLN A 33 -1.50 -17.77 1.47
CA GLN A 33 -2.11 -18.87 2.19
C GLN A 33 -2.45 -18.51 3.66
N ALA A 34 -1.58 -17.74 4.32
CA ALA A 34 -1.86 -17.24 5.65
C ALA A 34 -3.07 -16.28 5.64
N LEU A 35 -3.17 -15.44 4.59
CA LEU A 35 -4.29 -14.52 4.40
C LEU A 35 -5.61 -15.27 4.16
N GLU A 36 -5.59 -16.37 3.41
CA GLU A 36 -6.77 -17.22 3.19
C GLU A 36 -7.35 -17.80 4.48
N SER A 37 -6.50 -18.01 5.48
CA SER A 37 -6.86 -18.69 6.73
C SER A 37 -7.25 -17.75 7.87
N ILE A 38 -7.29 -16.43 7.63
CA ILE A 38 -7.63 -15.47 8.69
C ILE A 38 -9.11 -15.52 9.05
N ASN A 39 -9.40 -15.29 10.33
CA ASN A 39 -10.78 -15.12 10.77
C ASN A 39 -11.31 -13.71 10.41
N HIS A 40 -12.63 -13.57 10.47
CA HIS A 40 -13.33 -12.33 10.12
C HIS A 40 -12.87 -11.12 10.95
N ASN A 41 -12.61 -11.29 12.25
CA ASN A 41 -12.21 -10.20 13.13
C ASN A 41 -10.84 -9.62 12.74
N VAL A 42 -9.89 -10.47 12.34
CA VAL A 42 -8.57 -10.03 11.85
C VAL A 42 -8.73 -9.25 10.54
N LEU A 43 -9.56 -9.75 9.62
CA LEU A 43 -9.85 -9.05 8.36
C LEU A 43 -10.44 -7.66 8.62
N GLU A 44 -11.49 -7.58 9.45
CA GLU A 44 -12.15 -6.31 9.78
C GLU A 44 -11.16 -5.34 10.42
N SER A 45 -10.32 -5.82 11.34
CA SER A 45 -9.28 -5.02 11.98
C SER A 45 -8.28 -4.45 10.96
N VAL A 46 -7.75 -5.29 10.06
CA VAL A 46 -6.80 -4.86 9.01
C VAL A 46 -7.44 -3.82 8.08
N LEU A 47 -8.65 -4.10 7.59
CA LEU A 47 -9.35 -3.18 6.67
C LEU A 47 -9.73 -1.87 7.36
N HIS A 48 -10.17 -1.93 8.62
CA HIS A 48 -10.48 -0.74 9.40
C HIS A 48 -9.22 0.11 9.58
N GLN A 49 -8.13 -0.47 10.10
CA GLN A 49 -6.87 0.23 10.31
C GLN A 49 -6.35 0.84 9.02
N TRP A 50 -6.40 0.12 7.89
CA TRP A 50 -5.92 0.64 6.62
C TRP A 50 -6.73 1.84 6.11
N LYS A 51 -8.07 1.77 6.23
CA LYS A 51 -8.99 2.84 5.81
C LYS A 51 -8.94 4.08 6.69
N THR A 52 -8.76 3.89 8.00
CA THR A 52 -8.82 4.99 8.97
C THR A 52 -7.44 5.54 9.33
N HIS A 53 -6.36 4.92 8.83
CA HIS A 53 -5.02 5.42 9.09
C HIS A 53 -4.85 6.85 8.59
N VAL A 54 -4.19 7.68 9.41
CA VAL A 54 -3.95 9.10 9.12
C VAL A 54 -3.28 9.28 7.76
N SER A 55 -2.33 8.40 7.42
CA SER A 55 -1.61 8.49 6.14
C SER A 55 -2.50 8.29 4.92
N THR A 56 -3.57 7.50 5.04
CA THR A 56 -4.59 7.25 4.00
C THR A 56 -5.53 8.45 3.90
N GLN A 57 -5.96 8.99 5.05
CA GLN A 57 -6.87 10.13 5.11
C GLN A 57 -6.25 11.42 4.55
N LEU A 58 -4.95 11.64 4.78
CA LEU A 58 -4.21 12.79 4.26
C LEU A 58 -4.16 12.85 2.72
N GLU A 59 -4.31 11.72 2.04
CA GLU A 59 -4.35 11.69 0.56
C GLU A 59 -5.77 11.87 0.01
N HIS A 60 -6.78 12.06 0.87
CA HIS A 60 -8.21 12.05 0.51
C HIS A 60 -8.63 10.81 -0.31
N LYS A 61 -7.86 9.73 -0.23
CA LYS A 61 -8.13 8.48 -0.93
C LYS A 61 -9.00 7.58 -0.08
N THR A 62 -9.97 6.94 -0.73
CA THR A 62 -10.82 5.93 -0.10
C THR A 62 -10.36 4.55 -0.56
N ILE A 63 -9.87 3.73 0.38
CA ILE A 63 -9.59 2.31 0.12
C ILE A 63 -10.93 1.59 -0.06
N LYS A 64 -11.15 1.05 -1.28
CA LYS A 64 -12.43 0.44 -1.68
C LYS A 64 -12.53 -1.07 -1.37
N ILE A 65 -11.47 -1.67 -0.85
CA ILE A 65 -11.43 -3.09 -0.47
C ILE A 65 -12.34 -3.33 0.73
N ASN A 66 -13.27 -4.27 0.61
CA ASN A 66 -14.26 -4.57 1.66
C ASN A 66 -14.35 -6.06 2.01
N THR A 67 -13.86 -6.96 1.15
CA THR A 67 -13.97 -8.41 1.38
C THR A 67 -12.60 -9.08 1.41
N LEU A 68 -12.54 -10.26 2.04
CA LEU A 68 -11.32 -11.09 2.04
C LEU A 68 -10.86 -11.41 0.62
N HIS A 69 -11.81 -11.77 -0.26
CA HIS A 69 -11.50 -12.09 -1.65
C HIS A 69 -10.85 -10.92 -2.40
N GLN A 70 -11.36 -9.70 -2.21
CA GLN A 70 -10.77 -8.49 -2.81
C GLN A 70 -9.36 -8.23 -2.26
N LEU A 71 -9.17 -8.37 -0.94
CA LEU A 71 -7.88 -8.19 -0.30
C LEU A 71 -6.85 -9.22 -0.79
N MET A 72 -7.25 -10.49 -0.90
CA MET A 72 -6.42 -11.56 -1.46
C MET A 72 -6.05 -11.30 -2.92
N GLU A 73 -7.01 -10.88 -3.74
CA GLU A 73 -6.75 -10.61 -5.15
C GLU A 73 -5.77 -9.44 -5.32
N LEU A 74 -5.98 -8.35 -4.56
CA LEU A 74 -5.05 -7.23 -4.55
C LEU A 74 -3.66 -7.67 -4.07
N TYR A 75 -3.59 -8.41 -2.96
CA TYR A 75 -2.33 -8.85 -2.39
C TYR A 75 -1.54 -9.73 -3.37
N ARG A 76 -2.20 -10.70 -4.01
CA ARG A 76 -1.59 -11.53 -5.06
C ARG A 76 -1.04 -10.67 -6.20
N LYS A 77 -1.82 -9.71 -6.71
CA LYS A 77 -1.37 -8.84 -7.81
C LYS A 77 -0.21 -7.93 -7.40
N LEU A 78 -0.14 -7.51 -6.13
CA LEU A 78 0.99 -6.76 -5.59
C LEU A 78 2.26 -7.63 -5.56
N LEU A 79 2.17 -8.86 -5.03
CA LEU A 79 3.28 -9.81 -5.05
C LEU A 79 3.80 -10.04 -6.48
N ASP A 80 2.89 -10.26 -7.44
CA ASP A 80 3.22 -10.44 -8.86
C ASP A 80 3.89 -9.18 -9.46
N LYS A 81 3.34 -7.99 -9.21
CA LYS A 81 3.87 -6.70 -9.71
C LYS A 81 5.30 -6.43 -9.25
N TYR A 82 5.57 -6.66 -7.97
CA TYR A 82 6.87 -6.40 -7.37
C TYR A 82 7.82 -7.62 -7.43
N LYS A 83 7.37 -8.75 -7.98
CA LYS A 83 8.14 -9.99 -8.14
C LYS A 83 8.69 -10.53 -6.81
N VAL A 84 7.84 -10.54 -5.80
CA VAL A 84 8.14 -11.00 -4.43
C VAL A 84 7.11 -12.05 -4.01
N ASP A 85 7.44 -12.88 -3.02
CA ASP A 85 6.62 -14.05 -2.63
C ASP A 85 5.93 -13.91 -1.26
N ASN A 86 6.28 -12.89 -0.49
CA ASN A 86 5.80 -12.71 0.87
C ASN A 86 5.68 -11.23 1.29
N THR A 87 5.01 -11.01 2.41
CA THR A 87 4.68 -9.67 2.95
C THR A 87 5.92 -8.85 3.29
N GLU A 88 6.96 -9.49 3.82
CA GLU A 88 8.20 -8.81 4.22
C GLU A 88 8.99 -8.35 3.00
N SER A 89 9.15 -9.22 2.00
CA SER A 89 9.78 -8.88 0.73
C SER A 89 9.03 -7.76 0.01
N LEU A 90 7.68 -7.78 0.03
CA LEU A 90 6.86 -6.69 -0.50
C LEU A 90 7.08 -5.38 0.25
N ALA A 91 7.11 -5.41 1.59
CA ALA A 91 7.36 -4.22 2.40
C ALA A 91 8.74 -3.62 2.09
N ASN A 92 9.77 -4.46 1.98
CA ASN A 92 11.14 -4.03 1.69
C ASN A 92 11.25 -3.38 0.31
N GLU A 93 10.71 -4.02 -0.74
CA GLU A 93 10.75 -3.48 -2.10
C GLU A 93 10.05 -2.12 -2.18
N VAL A 94 8.83 -2.03 -1.64
CA VAL A 94 8.03 -0.81 -1.68
C VAL A 94 8.63 0.29 -0.80
N TYR A 95 9.30 -0.07 0.30
CA TYR A 95 9.99 0.89 1.16
C TYR A 95 11.08 1.65 0.38
N TYR A 96 11.96 0.94 -0.33
CA TYR A 96 13.04 1.60 -1.07
C TYR A 96 12.50 2.47 -2.20
N LEU A 97 11.49 2.01 -2.94
CA LEU A 97 10.81 2.82 -3.95
C LEU A 97 10.19 4.09 -3.35
N ARG A 98 9.59 3.98 -2.16
CA ARG A 98 9.01 5.14 -1.47
C ARG A 98 10.07 6.14 -1.04
N ILE A 99 11.24 5.67 -0.58
CA ILE A 99 12.36 6.54 -0.22
C ILE A 99 12.85 7.32 -1.44
N ASP A 100 12.98 6.68 -2.59
CA ASP A 100 13.43 7.37 -3.80
C ASP A 100 12.38 8.37 -4.33
N GLU A 101 11.09 8.04 -4.27
CA GLU A 101 10.01 9.00 -4.55
C GLU A 101 10.08 10.25 -3.64
N LEU A 102 10.35 10.06 -2.35
CA LEU A 102 10.49 11.15 -1.39
C LEU A 102 11.74 12.01 -1.69
N LYS A 103 12.88 11.40 -2.00
CA LYS A 103 14.10 12.14 -2.38
C LYS A 103 13.85 13.02 -3.61
N ASN A 104 13.23 12.47 -4.65
CA ASN A 104 12.91 13.20 -5.87
C ASN A 104 11.94 14.36 -5.60
N THR A 105 10.96 14.15 -4.72
CA THR A 105 10.02 15.20 -4.30
C THR A 105 10.75 16.34 -3.59
N ILE A 106 11.66 16.01 -2.65
CA ILE A 106 12.46 17.01 -1.92
C ILE A 106 13.33 17.81 -2.88
N GLU A 107 14.01 17.13 -3.81
CA GLU A 107 14.85 17.79 -4.81
C GLU A 107 14.05 18.72 -5.72
N THR A 108 12.91 18.26 -6.22
CA THR A 108 12.01 19.07 -7.04
C THR A 108 11.57 20.33 -6.29
N LYS A 109 11.16 20.19 -5.02
CA LYS A 109 10.75 21.33 -4.19
C LYS A 109 11.89 22.31 -3.91
N ARG A 110 13.12 21.82 -3.73
CA ARG A 110 14.31 22.68 -3.61
C ARG A 110 14.55 23.49 -4.89
N ASN A 111 14.48 22.83 -6.05
CA ASN A 111 14.68 23.49 -7.33
C ASN A 111 13.59 24.54 -7.60
N GLU A 112 12.32 24.24 -7.31
CA GLU A 112 11.21 25.19 -7.38
C GLU A 112 11.47 26.42 -6.49
N PHE A 113 11.89 26.21 -5.25
CA PHE A 113 12.18 27.30 -4.31
C PHE A 113 13.35 28.17 -4.77
N THR A 114 14.45 27.56 -5.21
CA THR A 114 15.61 28.30 -5.74
C THR A 114 15.26 29.09 -7.00
N ALA A 115 14.41 28.55 -7.88
CA ALA A 115 13.95 29.28 -9.06
C ALA A 115 13.15 30.53 -8.69
N VAL A 116 12.29 30.47 -7.67
CA VAL A 116 11.51 31.61 -7.16
C VAL A 116 12.41 32.68 -6.51
N LEU A 117 13.50 32.31 -5.85
CA LEU A 117 14.44 33.28 -5.25
C LEU A 117 15.33 33.97 -6.28
N ASN A 118 15.61 33.29 -7.39
CA ASN A 118 16.51 33.80 -8.44
C ASN A 118 15.75 34.48 -9.60
N SER A 119 14.42 34.56 -9.53
CA SER A 119 13.53 35.32 -10.43
C SER A 119 13.23 36.70 -9.87
#